data_AF-A0A2D9S4Z9-F1
#
_entry.id   AF-A0A2D9S4Z9-F1
#
_cell.length_a   1.000
_cell.length_b   1.000
_cell.length_c   1.000
_cell.angle_alpha   90.00
_cell.angle_beta   90.00
_cell.angle_gamma   90.00
#
_symmetry.space_group_name_H-M   'P 1'
#
loop_
_entity.id
_entity.type
_entity.pdbx_description
1 polymer ?
#
loop_
_entity_poly.entity_id
_entity_poly.type
_entity_poly.pdbx_seq_one_letter_code
_entity_poly.pdbx_strand_id
1 'polypeptide(L)'
;MFAKYNDNITAVALGLYFLGIVVYVVQLLFMTEVWLKGEAVDVSAITVARVMGATWLGLGVGLLLTFINGPDGQKSFFYGLIVAQIATFIAVLNSYLQGNPSSQDDAIIVAILTLLLLFGWSRIRSRL
;
A
#
# COMPACT_ATOMS: atom_id res chain seq x y z
N MET A 1 -9.78 -15.38 12.11
CA MET A 1 -9.21 -14.05 11.83
C MET A 1 -10.29 -13.07 11.34
N PHE A 2 -11.09 -13.42 10.32
CA PHE A 2 -12.18 -12.57 9.80
C PHE A 2 -13.31 -12.23 10.77
N ALA A 3 -13.55 -13.07 11.79
CA ALA A 3 -14.61 -12.85 12.79
C ALA A 3 -14.51 -11.50 13.52
N LYS A 4 -13.30 -10.95 13.71
CA LYS A 4 -13.11 -9.66 14.40
C LYS A 4 -13.50 -8.45 13.56
N TYR A 5 -13.45 -8.56 12.23
CA TYR A 5 -13.96 -7.52 11.33
C TYR A 5 -15.49 -7.49 11.30
N ASN A 6 -16.14 -8.64 11.54
CA ASN A 6 -17.59 -8.83 11.40
C ASN A 6 -18.13 -8.39 10.02
N ASP A 7 -17.24 -8.34 9.02
CA ASP A 7 -17.52 -7.97 7.63
C ASP A 7 -16.49 -8.64 6.72
N ASN A 8 -16.89 -9.78 6.15
CA ASN A 8 -16.01 -10.57 5.28
C ASN A 8 -15.61 -9.81 4.02
N ILE A 9 -16.50 -8.96 3.48
CA ILE A 9 -16.22 -8.20 2.26
C ILE A 9 -15.12 -7.17 2.53
N THR A 10 -15.21 -6.46 3.66
CA THR A 10 -14.15 -5.54 4.08
C THR A 10 -12.82 -6.25 4.31
N ALA A 11 -12.86 -7.42 4.96
CA ALA A 11 -11.64 -8.12 5.27
C ALA A 11 -10.97 -8.72 4.02
N VAL A 12 -11.74 -9.12 3.01
CA VAL A 12 -11.20 -9.50 1.69
C VAL A 12 -10.57 -8.27 1.01
N ALA A 13 -11.26 -7.13 0.98
CA ALA A 13 -10.72 -5.92 0.33
C ALA A 13 -9.41 -5.45 0.97
N LEU A 14 -9.36 -5.37 2.30
CA LEU A 14 -8.14 -5.02 3.02
C LEU A 14 -7.08 -6.12 2.95
N GLY A 15 -7.49 -7.38 2.78
CA GLY A 15 -6.57 -8.50 2.59
C GLY A 15 -5.86 -8.45 1.24
N LEU A 16 -6.59 -8.14 0.16
CA LEU A 16 -6.01 -7.89 -1.15
C LEU A 16 -5.10 -6.67 -1.14
N TYR A 17 -5.51 -5.60 -0.46
CA TYR A 17 -4.66 -4.43 -0.24
C TYR A 17 -3.37 -4.79 0.50
N PHE A 18 -3.47 -5.59 1.57
CA PHE A 18 -2.33 -6.08 2.33
C PHE A 18 -1.37 -6.91 1.46
N LEU A 19 -1.89 -7.79 0.59
CA LEU A 19 -1.05 -8.54 -0.36
C LEU A 19 -0.29 -7.60 -1.31
N GLY A 20 -0.92 -6.51 -1.76
CA GLY A 20 -0.25 -5.46 -2.52
C GLY A 20 0.92 -4.84 -1.75
N ILE A 21 0.73 -4.51 -0.47
CA ILE A 21 1.83 -4.04 0.40
C ILE A 21 2.95 -5.08 0.47
N VAL A 22 2.63 -6.36 0.68
CA VAL A 22 3.63 -7.43 0.79
C VAL A 22 4.47 -7.52 -0.49
N VAL A 23 3.84 -7.52 -1.66
CA VAL A 23 4.56 -7.55 -2.95
C VAL A 23 5.45 -6.31 -3.10
N TYR A 24 4.94 -5.13 -2.76
CA TYR A 24 5.70 -3.88 -2.85
C TYR A 24 6.91 -3.86 -1.90
N VAL A 25 6.75 -4.35 -0.68
CA VAL A 25 7.85 -4.50 0.29
C VAL A 25 8.89 -5.47 -0.24
N VAL A 26 8.47 -6.60 -0.81
CA VAL A 26 9.41 -7.59 -1.37
C VAL A 26 10.21 -6.97 -2.51
N GLN A 27 9.53 -6.27 -3.41
CA GLN A 27 10.14 -5.56 -4.53
C GLN A 27 11.18 -4.53 -4.07
N LEU A 28 10.85 -3.72 -3.07
CA LEU A 28 11.71 -2.62 -2.62
C LEU A 28 12.83 -3.03 -1.67
N LEU A 29 12.68 -4.11 -0.90
CA LEU A 29 13.70 -4.56 0.07
C LEU A 29 14.63 -5.63 -0.49
N PHE A 30 14.10 -6.59 -1.25
CA PHE A 30 14.84 -7.78 -1.67
C PHE A 30 15.14 -7.83 -3.17
N MET A 31 14.38 -7.09 -3.99
CA MET A 31 14.53 -7.05 -5.44
C MET A 31 14.82 -5.63 -5.95
N THR A 32 15.36 -4.76 -5.09
CA THR A 32 15.48 -3.32 -5.33
C THR A 32 16.19 -3.01 -6.65
N GLU A 33 17.32 -3.67 -6.89
CA GLU A 33 18.18 -3.43 -8.05
C GLU A 33 17.51 -3.85 -9.36
N VAL A 34 16.71 -4.93 -9.33
CA VAL A 34 15.95 -5.41 -10.48
C VAL A 34 14.82 -4.43 -10.78
N TRP A 35 14.10 -4.00 -9.76
CA TRP A 35 13.02 -3.03 -9.90
C TRP A 35 13.53 -1.67 -10.42
N LEU A 36 14.59 -1.12 -9.83
CA LEU A 36 15.17 0.16 -10.27
C LEU A 36 15.57 0.12 -11.75
N LYS A 37 16.18 -0.98 -12.20
CA LYS A 37 16.51 -1.17 -13.62
C LYS A 37 15.25 -1.23 -14.50
N GLY A 38 14.21 -1.92 -14.05
CA GLY A 38 12.92 -2.00 -14.76
C GLY A 38 12.26 -0.63 -14.92
N GLU A 39 12.36 0.22 -13.90
CA GLU A 39 11.82 1.58 -13.89
C GLU A 39 12.75 2.65 -14.48
N ALA A 40 13.88 2.24 -15.08
CA ALA A 40 14.91 3.15 -15.58
C ALA A 40 15.40 4.18 -14.53
N VAL A 41 15.38 3.80 -13.25
CA VAL A 41 15.88 4.61 -12.13
C VAL A 41 17.33 4.22 -11.84
N ASP A 42 18.17 5.24 -11.59
CA ASP A 42 19.57 5.01 -11.27
C ASP A 42 19.75 4.21 -9.97
N VAL A 43 20.76 3.34 -9.98
CA VAL A 43 21.05 2.41 -8.88
C VAL A 43 21.49 3.14 -7.60
N SER A 44 21.93 4.41 -7.69
CA SER A 44 22.17 5.25 -6.51
C SER A 44 20.93 5.44 -5.63
N ALA A 45 19.72 5.23 -6.16
CA ALA A 45 18.47 5.33 -5.41
C ALA A 45 18.17 4.12 -4.50
N ILE A 46 19.01 3.06 -4.48
CA ILE A 46 18.78 1.83 -3.68
C ILE A 46 18.39 2.17 -2.23
N THR A 47 19.16 3.04 -1.57
CA THR A 47 18.93 3.35 -0.15
C THR A 47 17.54 3.97 0.04
N VAL A 48 17.14 4.89 -0.84
CA VAL A 48 15.82 5.54 -0.78
C VAL A 48 14.70 4.51 -1.02
N ALA A 49 14.84 3.67 -2.04
CA ALA A 49 13.89 2.61 -2.34
C ALA A 49 13.71 1.64 -1.16
N ARG A 50 14.80 1.25 -0.49
CA ARG A 50 14.75 0.37 0.68
C ARG A 50 14.13 1.04 1.90
N VAL A 51 14.40 2.33 2.15
CA VAL A 51 13.73 3.08 3.23
C VAL A 51 12.23 3.18 2.99
N MET A 52 11.82 3.39 1.73
CA MET A 52 10.41 3.34 1.34
C MET A 52 9.81 1.95 1.59
N GLY A 53 10.51 0.88 1.19
CA GLY A 53 10.10 -0.50 1.48
C GLY A 53 9.95 -0.79 2.97
N ALA A 54 10.88 -0.33 3.80
CA ALA A 54 10.82 -0.48 5.25
C ALA A 54 9.63 0.30 5.86
N THR A 55 9.32 1.48 5.32
CA THR A 55 8.15 2.28 5.74
C THR A 55 6.85 1.53 5.44
N TRP A 56 6.72 0.98 4.23
CA TRP A 56 5.56 0.17 3.84
C TRP A 56 5.46 -1.14 4.61
N LEU A 57 6.58 -1.76 5.01
CA LEU A 57 6.58 -2.90 5.90
C LEU A 57 5.96 -2.53 7.26
N GLY A 58 6.33 -1.39 7.84
CA GLY A 58 5.73 -0.90 9.08
C GLY A 58 4.21 -0.71 8.96
N LEU A 59 3.74 -0.09 7.88
CA LEU A 59 2.31 0.06 7.59
C LEU A 59 1.61 -1.30 7.41
N GLY A 60 2.26 -2.24 6.71
CA GLY A 60 1.78 -3.60 6.55
C GLY A 60 1.65 -4.34 7.87
N VAL A 61 2.63 -4.23 8.77
CA VAL A 61 2.55 -4.80 10.12
C VAL A 61 1.38 -4.20 10.90
N GLY A 62 1.16 -2.88 10.80
CA GLY A 62 -0.02 -2.23 11.40
C GLY A 62 -1.33 -2.87 10.93
N LEU A 63 -1.47 -3.07 9.62
CA LEU A 63 -2.66 -3.69 9.03
C LEU A 63 -2.81 -5.18 9.43
N LEU A 64 -1.70 -5.93 9.51
CA LEU A 64 -1.69 -7.30 10.02
C LEU A 64 -2.20 -7.35 11.47
N LEU A 65 -1.72 -6.43 12.32
CA LEU A 65 -2.20 -6.32 13.71
C LEU A 65 -3.69 -5.96 13.75
N THR A 66 -4.20 -5.15 12.82
CA THR A 66 -5.64 -4.92 12.67
C THR A 66 -6.40 -6.22 12.39
N PHE A 67 -5.89 -7.12 11.55
CA PHE A 67 -6.50 -8.44 11.32
C PHE A 67 -6.49 -9.35 12.55
N ILE A 68 -5.43 -9.28 13.37
CA ILE A 68 -5.29 -10.11 14.57
C ILE A 68 -6.15 -9.58 15.71
N ASN A 69 -6.16 -8.26 15.92
CA ASN A 69 -6.71 -7.62 17.10
C ASN A 69 -8.09 -6.99 16.88
N GLY A 70 -8.45 -6.69 15.63
CA GLY A 70 -9.64 -5.93 15.26
C GLY A 70 -9.31 -4.46 14.95
N PRO A 71 -10.22 -3.75 14.26
CA PRO A 71 -10.03 -2.35 13.85
C PRO A 71 -10.29 -1.31 14.95
N ASP A 72 -10.81 -1.72 16.10
CA ASP A 72 -11.37 -0.81 17.09
C ASP A 72 -10.30 0.14 17.68
N GLY A 73 -10.52 1.45 17.59
CA GLY A 73 -9.63 2.49 18.13
C GLY A 73 -8.38 2.81 17.29
N GLN A 74 -8.28 2.33 16.04
CA GLN A 74 -7.13 2.52 15.16
C GLN A 74 -7.30 3.67 14.16
N LYS A 75 -8.17 4.64 14.44
CA LYS A 75 -8.46 5.79 13.57
C LYS A 75 -7.23 6.48 13.00
N SER A 76 -6.28 6.88 13.84
CA SER A 76 -5.07 7.60 13.39
C SER A 76 -4.22 6.77 12.42
N PHE A 77 -4.10 5.45 12.65
CA PHE A 77 -3.38 4.55 11.76
C PHE A 77 -4.03 4.49 10.38
N PHE A 78 -5.35 4.29 10.30
CA PHE A 78 -6.06 4.22 9.02
C PHE A 78 -6.04 5.53 8.25
N TYR A 79 -6.19 6.68 8.91
CA TYR A 79 -6.04 7.97 8.24
C TYR A 79 -4.62 8.17 7.70
N GLY A 80 -3.59 7.81 8.48
CA GLY A 80 -2.21 7.85 8.00
C GLY A 80 -1.98 6.95 6.79
N LEU A 81 -2.51 5.72 6.83
CA LEU A 81 -2.44 4.76 5.73
C LEU A 81 -3.12 5.27 4.45
N ILE A 82 -4.31 5.87 4.59
CA ILE A 82 -5.04 6.47 3.46
C ILE A 82 -4.26 7.62 2.85
N VAL A 83 -3.74 8.53 3.68
CA VAL A 83 -2.94 9.66 3.20
C VAL A 83 -1.69 9.16 2.47
N ALA A 84 -0.98 8.19 3.03
CA ALA A 84 0.19 7.59 2.39
C ALA A 84 -0.18 6.95 1.03
N GLN A 85 -1.25 6.17 0.98
CA GLN A 85 -1.70 5.51 -0.24
C GLN A 85 -2.11 6.51 -1.33
N ILE A 86 -2.87 7.55 -0.98
CA ILE A 86 -3.29 8.60 -1.92
C ILE A 86 -2.08 9.39 -2.41
N ALA A 87 -1.14 9.74 -1.53
CA ALA A 87 0.07 10.45 -1.92
C ALA A 87 0.91 9.62 -2.90
N THR A 88 1.05 8.31 -2.66
CA THR A 88 1.73 7.39 -3.59
C THR A 88 1.01 7.31 -4.92
N PHE A 89 -0.32 7.21 -4.92
CA PHE A 89 -1.09 7.23 -6.17
C PHE A 89 -0.85 8.52 -6.97
N ILE A 90 -0.91 9.67 -6.33
CA ILE A 90 -0.67 10.97 -6.99
C ILE A 90 0.75 11.04 -7.54
N ALA A 91 1.76 10.58 -6.80
CA ALA A 91 3.15 10.62 -7.24
C ALA A 91 3.40 9.74 -8.49
N VAL A 92 2.88 8.51 -8.48
CA VAL A 92 3.01 7.59 -9.62
C VAL A 92 2.21 8.08 -10.82
N LEU A 93 0.98 8.55 -10.60
CA LEU A 93 0.15 9.15 -11.65
C LEU A 93 0.84 10.37 -12.27
N ASN A 94 1.46 11.22 -11.45
CA ASN A 94 2.21 12.37 -11.94
C ASN A 94 3.41 11.94 -12.81
N SER A 95 4.13 10.89 -12.44
CA SER A 95 5.21 10.33 -13.27
C SER A 95 4.70 9.84 -14.64
N TYR A 96 3.58 9.11 -14.65
CA TYR A 96 2.94 8.69 -15.89
C TYR A 96 2.50 9.89 -16.76
N LEU A 97 1.87 10.90 -16.16
CA LEU A 97 1.43 12.11 -16.87
C LEU A 97 2.58 12.96 -17.41
N GLN A 98 3.78 12.85 -16.83
CA GLN A 98 5.01 13.45 -17.36
C GLN A 98 5.63 12.64 -18.52
N GLY A 99 4.97 11.56 -18.94
CA GLY A 99 5.38 10.75 -20.09
C GLY A 99 6.35 9.63 -19.74
N ASN A 100 6.40 9.17 -18.48
CA ASN A 100 7.12 7.94 -18.15
C ASN A 100 6.22 6.71 -18.43
N PRO A 101 6.46 5.95 -19.51
CA PRO A 101 5.63 4.81 -19.85
C PRO A 101 5.77 3.64 -18.86
N SER A 102 6.90 3.50 -18.15
CA SER A 102 7.07 2.43 -17.16
C SER A 102 6.09 2.58 -15.98
N SER A 103 5.70 3.83 -15.66
CA SER A 103 4.80 4.14 -14.55
C SER A 103 3.32 3.89 -14.85
N GLN A 104 2.95 3.48 -16.07
CA GLN A 104 1.54 3.23 -16.42
C GLN A 104 0.95 2.07 -15.62
N ASP A 105 1.64 0.93 -15.61
CA ASP A 105 1.19 -0.27 -14.91
C ASP A 105 1.15 -0.02 -13.40
N ASP A 106 2.18 0.65 -12.87
CA ASP A 106 2.24 1.07 -11.47
C ASP A 106 1.07 1.99 -11.12
N ALA A 107 0.72 2.97 -11.97
CA ALA A 107 -0.39 3.88 -11.70
C ALA A 107 -1.73 3.13 -11.61
N ILE A 108 -1.95 2.14 -12.48
CA ILE A 108 -3.16 1.31 -12.47
C ILE A 108 -3.21 0.44 -11.20
N ILE A 109 -2.11 -0.24 -10.87
CA ILE A 109 -2.04 -1.11 -9.69
C ILE A 109 -2.28 -0.28 -8.41
N VAL A 110 -1.61 0.86 -8.29
CA VAL A 110 -1.75 1.75 -7.12
C VAL A 110 -3.15 2.37 -7.06
N ALA A 111 -3.79 2.65 -8.19
CA ALA A 111 -5.21 3.08 -8.22
C ALA A 111 -6.14 2.00 -7.66
N ILE A 112 -5.97 0.74 -8.08
CA ILE A 112 -6.76 -0.40 -7.59
C ILE A 112 -6.56 -0.59 -6.09
N LEU A 113 -5.31 -0.55 -5.61
CA LEU A 113 -5.00 -0.64 -4.18
C LEU A 113 -5.63 0.51 -3.39
N THR A 114 -5.64 1.73 -3.95
CA THR A 114 -6.30 2.88 -3.34
C THR A 114 -7.80 2.66 -3.22
N LEU A 115 -8.45 2.15 -4.27
CA LEU A 115 -9.89 1.82 -4.24
C LEU A 115 -10.20 0.75 -3.20
N LEU A 116 -9.40 -0.32 -3.13
CA LEU A 116 -9.56 -1.38 -2.14
C LEU A 116 -9.45 -0.86 -0.70
N LEU A 117 -8.45 -0.01 -0.43
CA LEU A 117 -8.25 0.61 0.87
C LEU A 117 -9.42 1.53 1.25
N LEU A 118 -9.82 2.43 0.35
CA LEU A 118 -10.93 3.37 0.59
C LEU A 118 -12.25 2.63 0.79
N PHE A 119 -12.51 1.60 -0.02
CA PHE A 119 -13.68 0.75 0.14
C PHE A 119 -13.66 0.04 1.48
N GLY A 120 -12.57 -0.63 1.84
CA GLY A 120 -12.44 -1.32 3.11
C GLY A 120 -12.61 -0.36 4.30
N TRP A 121 -11.90 0.77 4.28
CA TRP A 121 -12.00 1.83 5.29
C TRP A 121 -13.44 2.35 5.46
N SER A 122 -14.13 2.64 4.35
CA SER A 122 -15.49 3.20 4.39
C SER A 122 -16.48 2.34 5.17
N ARG A 123 -16.25 1.03 5.20
CA ARG A 123 -17.08 0.03 5.88
C ARG A 123 -16.72 -0.17 7.35
N ILE A 124 -15.46 0.08 7.75
CA ILE A 124 -15.02 -0.06 9.15
C ILE A 124 -14.91 1.26 9.90
N ARG A 125 -15.09 2.40 9.22
CA ARG A 125 -14.88 3.75 9.82
C ARG A 125 -15.69 4.04 11.08
N SER A 126 -16.82 3.34 11.30
CA SER A 126 -17.63 3.47 12.51
C SER A 126 -17.02 2.80 13.74
N ARG A 127 -16.09 1.87 13.50
CA ARG A 127 -15.39 1.09 14.52
C ARG A 127 -14.00 1.66 14.83
N LEU A 128 -13.40 2.38 13.88
CA LEU A 128 -12.08 2.99 14.00
C LEU A 128 -11.94 4.02 15.11
#